data_AF-A0A4S5EHA4-F1
#
_entry.id   AF-A0A4S5EHA4-F1
#
_cell.length_a   1.000
_cell.length_b   1.000
_cell.length_c   1.000
_cell.angle_alpha   90.00
_cell.angle_beta   90.00
_cell.angle_gamma   90.00
#
_symmetry.space_group_name_H-M   'P 1'
#
loop_
_entity.id
_entity.type
_entity.pdbx_description
1 polymer ?
#
loop_
_entity_poly.entity_id
_entity_poly.type
_entity_poly.pdbx_seq_one_letter_code
_entity_poly.pdbx_strand_id
1 'polypeptide(L)'
;RKTHSPWVTTIRQIAELGLARVYTDRNAVLRPVRFTIDDGELDSLIDWDLMQAKMWADTEAEPDRKQRRMAECLVHERVPGVAFTEVVARTPDHERRARAVLDTVGAKARVVVRPDWYF
;
A
#
# COMPACT_ATOMS: atom_id res chain seq x y z
N ARG A 1 7.63 13.34 11.71
CA ARG A 1 8.39 12.51 10.75
C ARG A 1 7.42 11.49 10.17
N LYS A 2 7.18 11.48 8.85
CA LYS A 2 6.39 10.41 8.23
C LYS A 2 7.23 9.13 8.30
N THR A 3 6.93 8.25 9.24
CA THR A 3 7.44 6.87 9.23
C THR A 3 6.67 6.12 8.17
N HIS A 4 7.32 5.85 7.04
CA HIS A 4 6.78 4.97 6.01
C HIS A 4 6.55 3.57 6.60
N SER A 5 5.38 2.98 6.34
CA SER A 5 5.06 1.64 6.85
C SER A 5 5.88 0.60 6.07
N PRO A 6 6.74 -0.20 6.73
CA PRO A 6 7.51 -1.26 6.06
C PRO A 6 6.64 -2.49 5.73
N TRP A 7 5.36 -2.49 6.12
CA TRP A 7 4.48 -3.63 6.01
C TRP A 7 3.82 -3.71 4.63
N VAL A 8 3.81 -4.91 4.05
CA VAL A 8 3.19 -5.20 2.75
C VAL A 8 2.05 -6.18 2.94
N THR A 9 0.94 -5.91 2.26
CA THR A 9 -0.20 -6.80 2.11
C THR A 9 -0.66 -6.77 0.66
N THR A 10 -1.65 -7.59 0.32
CA THR A 10 -2.26 -7.60 -1.01
C THR A 10 -3.78 -7.46 -0.87
N ILE A 11 -4.42 -6.94 -1.91
CA ILE A 11 -5.88 -6.87 -2.00
C ILE A 11 -6.49 -8.26 -1.80
N ARG A 12 -5.90 -9.29 -2.44
CA ARG A 12 -6.30 -10.68 -2.26
C ARG A 12 -6.26 -11.12 -0.80
N GLN A 13 -5.18 -10.84 -0.08
CA GLN A 13 -5.03 -11.20 1.33
C GLN A 13 -6.10 -10.52 2.20
N ILE A 14 -6.39 -9.24 1.94
CA ILE A 14 -7.45 -8.50 2.64
C ILE A 14 -8.82 -9.13 2.36
N ALA A 15 -9.09 -9.51 1.10
CA ALA A 15 -10.34 -10.13 0.68
C ALA A 15 -10.53 -11.53 1.29
N GLU A 16 -9.50 -12.38 1.27
CA GLU A 16 -9.52 -13.74 1.85
C GLU A 16 -9.73 -13.72 3.37
N LEU A 17 -9.25 -12.67 4.05
CA LEU A 17 -9.50 -12.45 5.48
C LEU A 17 -10.88 -11.82 5.77
N GLY A 18 -11.70 -11.54 4.76
CA GLY A 18 -13.04 -10.97 4.92
C GLY A 18 -13.04 -9.55 5.48
N LEU A 19 -11.95 -8.79 5.30
CA LEU A 19 -11.83 -7.45 5.85
C LEU A 19 -12.62 -6.44 4.99
N ALA A 20 -13.50 -5.68 5.64
CA ALA A 20 -14.24 -4.59 4.99
C ALA A 20 -13.25 -3.52 4.50
N ARG A 21 -13.30 -3.24 3.20
CA ARG A 21 -12.39 -2.31 2.53
C ARG A 21 -13.11 -1.43 1.54
N VAL A 22 -12.54 -0.26 1.27
CA VAL A 22 -12.96 0.65 0.21
C VAL A 22 -11.73 1.18 -0.52
N TYR A 23 -11.85 1.37 -1.82
CA TYR A 23 -10.83 1.92 -2.68
C TYR A 23 -11.19 3.33 -3.11
N THR A 24 -10.16 4.16 -3.30
CA THR A 24 -10.32 5.49 -3.88
C THR A 24 -9.33 5.73 -4.99
N ASP A 25 -9.75 6.44 -6.04
CA ASP A 25 -8.89 6.79 -7.19
C ASP A 25 -7.83 7.84 -6.87
N ARG A 26 -7.87 8.42 -5.67
CA ARG A 26 -6.96 9.43 -5.11
C ARG A 26 -7.10 9.44 -3.59
N ASN A 27 -6.39 10.34 -2.91
CA ASN A 27 -6.57 10.50 -1.48
C ASN A 27 -8.04 10.83 -1.14
N ALA A 28 -8.62 10.13 -0.17
CA ALA A 28 -10.05 10.18 0.15
C ALA A 28 -10.57 11.55 0.61
N VAL A 29 -9.69 12.48 0.98
CA VAL A 29 -10.06 13.86 1.36
C VAL A 29 -10.22 14.77 0.13
N LEU A 30 -9.57 14.46 -0.98
CA LEU A 30 -9.64 15.25 -2.21
C LEU A 30 -11.03 15.12 -2.85
N ARG A 31 -11.49 16.18 -3.53
CA ARG A 31 -12.78 16.23 -4.21
C ARG A 31 -12.60 16.74 -5.65
N PRO A 32 -13.29 16.14 -6.64
CA PRO A 32 -14.09 14.92 -6.53
C PRO A 32 -13.21 13.67 -6.29
N VAL A 33 -13.75 12.65 -5.64
CA VAL A 33 -13.10 11.34 -5.45
C VAL A 33 -14.10 10.26 -5.83
N ARG A 34 -13.62 9.19 -6.47
CA ARG A 34 -14.42 8.01 -6.78
C ARG A 34 -14.11 6.92 -5.75
N PHE A 35 -15.17 6.26 -5.27
CA PHE A 35 -15.08 5.15 -4.33
C PHE A 35 -15.59 3.87 -4.98
N THR A 36 -15.01 2.73 -4.65
CA THR A 36 -15.62 1.41 -4.89
C THR A 36 -15.26 0.43 -3.78
N ILE A 37 -16.10 -0.57 -3.59
CA ILE A 37 -15.82 -1.74 -2.73
C ILE A 37 -15.62 -3.01 -3.56
N ASP A 38 -15.75 -2.92 -4.89
CA ASP A 38 -15.62 -4.05 -5.81
C ASP A 38 -14.17 -4.13 -6.33
N ASP A 39 -13.53 -5.29 -6.11
CA ASP A 39 -12.19 -5.56 -6.63
C ASP A 39 -12.18 -5.61 -8.17
N GLY A 40 -13.31 -5.97 -8.79
CA GLY A 40 -13.47 -6.03 -10.24
C GLY A 40 -13.42 -4.66 -10.93
N GLU A 41 -13.59 -3.57 -10.19
CA GLU A 41 -13.56 -2.21 -10.75
C GLU A 41 -12.17 -1.55 -10.67
N LEU A 42 -11.19 -2.21 -10.04
CA LEU A 42 -9.87 -1.62 -9.79
C LEU A 42 -9.14 -1.18 -11.05
N ASP A 43 -9.20 -1.96 -12.13
CA ASP A 43 -8.55 -1.61 -13.40
C ASP A 43 -9.13 -0.36 -14.07
N SER A 44 -10.37 0.00 -13.73
CA SER A 44 -11.02 1.23 -14.20
C SER A 44 -10.83 2.41 -13.24
N LEU A 45 -10.60 2.13 -11.96
CA LEU A 45 -10.46 3.12 -10.91
C LEU A 45 -9.01 3.63 -10.80
N ILE A 46 -8.04 2.72 -10.92
CA ILE A 46 -6.63 2.95 -10.65
C ILE A 46 -5.85 3.11 -11.95
N ASP A 47 -5.10 4.20 -12.05
CA ASP A 47 -4.09 4.34 -13.11
C ASP A 47 -2.84 3.54 -12.73
N TRP A 48 -2.79 2.27 -13.15
CA TRP A 48 -1.69 1.37 -12.85
C TRP A 48 -0.36 1.81 -13.48
N ASP A 49 -0.39 2.39 -14.68
CA ASP A 49 0.81 2.89 -15.34
C ASP A 49 1.43 4.04 -14.53
N LEU A 50 0.60 4.94 -14.02
CA LEU A 50 1.02 6.01 -13.12
C LEU A 50 1.52 5.48 -11.77
N MET A 51 0.92 4.40 -11.23
CA MET A 51 1.40 3.75 -10.00
C MET A 51 2.83 3.23 -10.14
N GLN A 52 3.18 2.70 -11.31
CA GLN A 52 4.52 2.19 -11.62
C GLN A 52 5.49 3.29 -12.08
N ALA A 53 5.00 4.50 -12.38
CA ALA A 53 5.83 5.58 -12.87
C ALA A 53 6.79 6.13 -11.80
N LYS A 54 8.06 6.31 -12.19
CA LYS A 54 9.07 6.99 -11.36
C LYS A 54 8.81 8.50 -11.24
N MET A 55 8.24 9.10 -12.27
CA MET A 55 7.91 10.53 -12.33
C MET A 55 6.40 10.70 -12.47
N TRP A 56 5.79 11.30 -11.45
CA TRP A 56 4.33 11.45 -11.33
C TRP A 56 3.92 12.91 -11.06
N ALA A 57 4.83 13.86 -11.31
CA ALA A 57 4.48 15.27 -11.23
C ALA A 57 3.36 15.61 -12.22
N ASP A 58 2.51 16.56 -11.83
CA ASP A 58 1.45 17.08 -12.70
C ASP A 58 2.07 17.67 -13.97
N THR A 59 1.37 17.49 -15.08
CA THR A 59 1.73 18.08 -16.38
C THR A 59 0.59 18.96 -16.85
N GLU A 60 0.83 19.77 -17.88
CA GLU A 60 -0.25 20.58 -18.48
C GLU A 60 -1.37 19.71 -19.05
N ALA A 61 -1.02 18.56 -19.64
CA ALA A 61 -1.97 17.60 -20.19
C ALA A 61 -2.71 16.79 -19.10
N GLU A 62 -2.07 16.57 -17.96
CA GLU A 62 -2.60 15.77 -16.85
C GLU A 62 -2.32 16.44 -15.50
N PRO A 63 -3.17 17.41 -15.09
CA PRO A 63 -2.92 18.27 -13.94
C PRO A 63 -3.19 17.58 -12.58
N ASP A 64 -3.67 16.33 -12.57
CA ASP A 64 -4.06 15.60 -11.37
C ASP A 64 -3.24 14.31 -11.13
N ARG A 65 -2.12 14.12 -11.84
CA ARG A 65 -1.26 12.93 -11.71
C ARG A 65 -0.83 12.69 -10.26
N LYS A 66 -0.43 13.74 -9.54
CA LYS A 66 -0.04 13.58 -8.13
C LYS A 66 -1.21 13.07 -7.28
N GLN A 67 -2.43 13.50 -7.58
CA GLN A 67 -3.62 13.09 -6.84
C GLN A 67 -3.96 11.63 -7.12
N ARG A 68 -3.98 11.24 -8.41
CA ARG A 68 -4.22 9.85 -8.82
C ARG A 68 -3.16 8.90 -8.28
N ARG A 69 -1.90 9.34 -8.15
CA ARG A 69 -0.82 8.55 -7.54
C ARG A 69 -1.02 8.27 -6.04
N MET A 70 -1.92 9.00 -5.39
CA MET A 70 -2.31 8.83 -3.99
C MET A 70 -3.61 8.02 -3.83
N ALA A 71 -3.96 7.15 -4.78
CA ALA A 71 -5.06 6.19 -4.59
C ALA A 71 -4.86 5.36 -3.32
N GLU A 72 -5.96 5.03 -2.63
CA GLU A 72 -5.91 4.37 -1.32
C GLU A 72 -6.72 3.06 -1.33
N CYS A 73 -6.25 2.09 -0.55
CA CYS A 73 -7.01 0.93 -0.11
C CYS A 73 -7.20 1.09 1.40
N LEU A 74 -8.42 1.40 1.82
CA LEU A 74 -8.75 1.71 3.21
C LEU A 74 -9.52 0.53 3.81
N VAL A 75 -8.99 -0.05 4.88
CA VAL A 75 -9.66 -1.11 5.65
C VAL A 75 -10.33 -0.49 6.87
N HIS A 76 -11.56 -0.90 7.16
CA HIS A 76 -12.33 -0.37 8.29
C HIS A 76 -11.65 -0.70 9.64
N GLU A 77 -11.48 0.32 10.48
CA GLU A 77 -10.86 0.28 11.82
C GLU A 77 -9.42 -0.22 11.92
N ARG A 78 -9.17 -1.49 11.60
CA ARG A 78 -7.88 -2.16 11.87
C ARG A 78 -7.55 -3.23 10.83
N VAL A 79 -6.26 -3.30 10.50
CA VAL A 79 -5.68 -4.40 9.72
C VAL A 79 -4.97 -5.36 10.67
N PRO A 80 -5.40 -6.62 10.80
CA PRO A 80 -4.74 -7.57 11.69
C PRO A 80 -3.35 -7.93 11.17
N GLY A 81 -2.42 -8.23 12.08
CA GLY A 81 -1.03 -8.56 11.74
C GLY A 81 -0.88 -9.69 10.72
N VAL A 82 -1.78 -10.67 10.75
CA VAL A 82 -1.83 -11.81 9.82
C VAL A 82 -2.17 -11.43 8.37
N ALA A 83 -2.67 -10.21 8.15
CA ALA A 83 -2.89 -9.69 6.79
C ALA A 83 -1.59 -9.23 6.13
N PHE A 84 -0.52 -8.99 6.90
CA PHE A 84 0.76 -8.58 6.33
C PHE A 84 1.59 -9.79 5.93
N THR A 85 1.95 -9.84 4.66
CA THR A 85 2.71 -10.95 4.07
C THR A 85 4.21 -10.69 4.10
N GLU A 86 4.62 -9.42 4.08
CA GLU A 86 6.03 -9.03 4.08
C GLU A 86 6.31 -7.80 4.96
N VAL A 87 7.55 -7.72 5.42
CA VAL A 87 8.17 -6.54 6.01
C VAL A 87 9.38 -6.17 5.16
N VAL A 88 9.40 -4.96 4.62
CA VAL A 88 10.50 -4.47 3.80
C VAL A 88 11.50 -3.72 4.66
N ALA A 89 12.75 -4.16 4.59
CA ALA A 89 13.89 -3.51 5.21
C ALA A 89 14.75 -2.82 4.14
N ARG A 90 15.35 -1.68 4.48
CA ARG A 90 16.27 -0.96 3.58
C ARG A 90 17.68 -1.55 3.56
N THR A 91 18.10 -2.16 4.67
CA THR A 91 19.43 -2.74 4.83
C THR A 91 19.36 -4.11 5.51
N PRO A 92 20.38 -4.97 5.34
CA PRO A 92 20.45 -6.26 6.04
C PRO A 92 20.42 -6.13 7.57
N ASP A 93 20.92 -5.02 8.13
CA ASP A 93 20.85 -4.80 9.58
C ASP A 93 19.42 -4.55 10.07
N HIS A 94 18.65 -3.73 9.33
CA HIS A 94 17.23 -3.54 9.62
C HIS A 94 16.42 -4.83 9.42
N GLU A 95 16.79 -5.66 8.44
CA GLU A 95 16.17 -6.96 8.22
C GLU A 95 16.33 -7.86 9.45
N ARG A 96 17.57 -8.00 9.97
CA ARG A 96 17.86 -8.80 11.17
C ARG A 96 17.05 -8.32 12.37
N ARG A 97 16.96 -7.01 12.57
CA ARG A 97 16.17 -6.41 13.67
C ARG A 97 14.68 -6.70 13.49
N ALA A 98 14.14 -6.51 12.29
CA ALA A 98 12.73 -6.79 12.01
C ALA A 98 12.40 -8.28 12.23
N ARG A 99 13.26 -9.18 11.75
CA ARG A 99 13.10 -10.62 11.95
C ARG A 99 13.10 -10.99 13.43
N ALA A 100 14.06 -10.48 14.20
CA ALA A 100 14.11 -10.72 15.64
C ALA A 100 12.82 -10.29 16.36
N VAL A 101 12.22 -9.15 15.96
CA VAL A 101 10.94 -8.69 16.51
C VAL A 101 9.76 -9.56 16.07
N LEU A 102 9.72 -9.98 14.81
CA LEU A 102 8.64 -10.87 14.32
C LEU A 102 8.69 -12.23 15.01
N ASP A 103 9.89 -12.76 15.28
CA ASP A 103 10.08 -14.03 15.95
C ASP A 103 9.54 -14.00 17.40
N THR A 104 9.66 -12.88 18.12
CA THR A 104 9.13 -12.77 19.49
C THR A 104 7.60 -12.81 19.54
N VAL A 105 6.92 -12.41 18.47
CA VAL A 105 5.45 -12.41 18.36
C VAL A 105 4.91 -13.56 17.51
N GLY A 106 5.78 -14.46 17.03
CA GLY A 106 5.41 -15.59 16.19
C GLY A 106 4.80 -15.21 14.83
N ALA A 107 5.09 -14.00 14.34
CA ALA A 107 4.57 -13.52 13.06
C ALA A 107 5.28 -14.19 11.89
N LYS A 108 4.52 -14.56 10.85
CA LYS A 108 5.05 -15.31 9.69
C LYS A 108 5.39 -14.44 8.48
N ALA A 109 5.32 -13.12 8.61
CA ALA A 109 5.62 -12.19 7.53
C ALA A 109 7.07 -12.36 7.08
N ARG A 110 7.31 -12.43 5.77
CA ARG A 110 8.67 -12.52 5.21
C ARG A 110 9.37 -11.19 5.36
N VAL A 111 10.62 -11.19 5.83
CA VAL A 111 11.43 -9.95 5.82
C VAL A 111 12.30 -9.93 4.58
N VAL A 112 12.23 -8.87 3.79
CA VAL A 112 12.96 -8.73 2.53
C VAL A 112 13.75 -7.42 2.48
N VAL A 113 14.97 -7.46 1.95
CA VAL A 113 15.80 -6.25 1.77
C VAL A 113 15.53 -5.65 0.39
N ARG A 114 15.04 -4.42 0.35
CA ARG A 114 14.86 -3.63 -0.88
C ARG A 114 15.44 -2.23 -0.67
N PRO A 115 16.71 -1.99 -1.07
CA PRO A 115 17.40 -0.72 -0.81
C PRO A 115 16.70 0.49 -1.44
N ASP A 116 16.09 0.26 -2.61
CA ASP A 116 15.36 1.25 -3.40
C ASP A 116 13.87 1.35 -3.03
N TRP A 117 13.47 0.74 -1.91
CA TRP A 117 12.10 0.87 -1.40
C TRP A 117 11.88 2.29 -0.88
N TYR A 118 11.42 3.13 -1.79
CA TYR A 118 10.99 4.50 -1.58
C TYR A 118 9.51 4.57 -1.97
N PHE A 119 8.69 5.19 -1.12
CA PHE A 119 7.37 5.66 -1.52
C PHE A 119 7.51 7.02 -2.22
#